data_AF-A0A9D6N8W0-F1
#
_entry.id   AF-A0A9D6N8W0-F1
#
_cell.length_a   1.000
_cell.length_b   1.000
_cell.length_c   1.000
_cell.angle_alpha   90.00
_cell.angle_beta   90.00
_cell.angle_gamma   90.00
#
_symmetry.space_group_name_H-M   'P 1'
#
loop_
_entity.id
_entity.type
_entity.pdbx_description
1 polymer ?
#
loop_
_entity_poly.entity_id
_entity_poly.type
_entity_poly.pdbx_seq_one_letter_code
_entity_poly.pdbx_strand_id
1 'polypeptide(L)'
;MSARILHSEATDRGYTLIEMIVTLALVGGVIIGIFAAFQYGSRAFGQMISRQGIQGEGQRIAAQLSRDVRLTHFRSVSVVTREISVTGSTVRRDAVAMLSLDDWNDPASYDAVTGLPEWSRYVVYYVTNEPEGRLIRQVIDPVALIGENIRPYGDLSDNISEDPAANDGVISTTVLTRHVRSFSLSLDRELQTVDGALFLQASMVRRAGSNQELEEPYESRFSLRALNTFPEL
;
A
#
# COMPACT_ATOMS: atom_id res chain seq x y z
N MET A 1 9.81 2.35 -97.49
CA MET A 1 10.29 2.84 -96.17
C MET A 1 9.04 3.18 -95.36
N SER A 2 8.64 2.26 -94.48
CA SER A 2 7.34 2.28 -93.77
C SER A 2 7.58 2.75 -92.34
N ALA A 3 7.08 3.93 -91.98
CA ALA A 3 7.13 4.44 -90.62
C ALA A 3 5.71 4.39 -90.04
N ARG A 4 5.44 3.32 -89.27
CA ARG A 4 4.24 3.16 -88.47
C ARG A 4 4.41 4.02 -87.21
N ILE A 5 3.72 5.16 -87.16
CA ILE A 5 3.61 5.96 -85.93
C ILE A 5 2.63 5.21 -85.03
N LEU A 6 3.17 4.53 -84.02
CA LEU A 6 2.39 3.97 -82.91
C LEU A 6 1.96 5.13 -82.02
N HIS A 7 0.72 5.57 -82.16
CA HIS A 7 0.05 6.29 -81.09
C HIS A 7 -0.13 5.33 -79.91
N SER A 8 0.80 5.40 -78.97
CA SER A 8 0.59 4.96 -77.59
C SER A 8 -0.43 5.91 -76.97
N GLU A 9 -1.71 5.57 -77.05
CA GLU A 9 -2.72 6.14 -76.17
C GLU A 9 -2.35 5.72 -74.74
N ALA A 10 -1.59 6.57 -74.04
CA ALA A 10 -1.53 6.54 -72.60
C ALA A 10 -2.97 6.79 -72.13
N THR A 11 -3.67 5.72 -71.77
CA THR A 11 -5.01 5.80 -71.23
C THR A 11 -4.90 6.45 -69.86
N ASP A 12 -5.03 7.77 -69.84
CA ASP A 12 -5.10 8.58 -68.63
C ASP A 12 -6.43 8.24 -67.94
N ARG A 13 -6.44 7.15 -67.17
CA ARG A 13 -7.58 6.74 -66.37
C ARG A 13 -7.68 7.69 -65.19
N GLY A 14 -8.44 8.77 -65.37
CA GLY A 14 -8.82 9.64 -64.26
C GLY A 14 -9.44 8.80 -63.14
N TYR A 15 -8.79 8.83 -61.97
CA TYR A 15 -9.22 8.12 -60.77
C TYR A 15 -10.69 8.43 -60.48
N THR A 16 -11.51 7.39 -60.38
CA THR A 16 -12.95 7.57 -60.20
C THR A 16 -13.26 8.00 -58.75
N LEU A 17 -14.24 8.89 -58.57
CA LEU A 17 -14.62 9.44 -57.25
C LEU A 17 -14.96 8.33 -56.24
N ILE A 18 -15.49 7.20 -56.73
CA ILE A 18 -15.78 6.01 -55.92
C ILE A 18 -14.52 5.32 -55.41
N GLU A 19 -13.45 5.28 -56.19
CA GLU A 19 -12.15 4.72 -55.79
C GLU A 19 -11.54 5.56 -54.67
N MET A 20 -11.64 6.89 -54.74
CA MET A 20 -11.23 7.79 -53.65
C MET A 20 -12.03 7.54 -52.37
N ILE A 21 -13.37 7.39 -52.45
CA ILE A 21 -14.23 7.11 -51.29
C ILE A 21 -13.86 5.77 -50.64
N VAL A 22 -13.70 4.72 -51.44
CA VAL A 22 -13.33 3.38 -50.94
C VAL A 22 -11.95 3.42 -50.28
N THR A 23 -10.99 4.11 -50.88
CA THR A 23 -9.63 4.24 -50.32
C THR A 23 -9.66 5.02 -49.00
N LEU A 24 -10.41 6.12 -48.93
CA LEU A 24 -10.58 6.89 -47.69
C LEU A 24 -11.28 6.09 -46.60
N ALA A 25 -12.30 5.30 -46.94
CA ALA A 25 -13.00 4.44 -45.99
C ALA A 25 -12.10 3.30 -45.47
N LEU A 26 -11.31 2.67 -46.35
CA LEU A 26 -10.35 1.63 -45.97
C LEU A 26 -9.25 2.19 -45.07
N VAL A 27 -8.59 3.26 -45.49
CA VAL A 27 -7.50 3.89 -44.72
C VAL A 27 -8.05 4.46 -43.40
N GLY A 28 -9.21 5.13 -43.43
CA GLY A 28 -9.87 5.63 -42.23
C GLY A 28 -10.24 4.52 -41.26
N GLY A 29 -10.79 3.41 -41.74
CA GLY A 29 -11.10 2.23 -40.92
C GLY A 29 -9.86 1.62 -40.27
N VAL A 30 -8.76 1.51 -41.02
CA VAL A 30 -7.47 1.03 -40.49
C VAL A 30 -6.94 1.97 -39.41
N ILE A 31 -6.95 3.29 -39.65
CA ILE A 31 -6.49 4.29 -38.67
C ILE A 31 -7.34 4.20 -37.41
N ILE A 32 -8.68 4.15 -37.53
CA ILE A 32 -9.59 4.00 -36.39
C ILE A 32 -9.28 2.71 -35.62
N GLY A 33 -9.05 1.59 -36.33
CA GLY A 33 -8.69 0.32 -35.71
C GLY A 33 -7.39 0.40 -34.91
N ILE A 34 -6.36 1.05 -35.46
CA ILE A 34 -5.08 1.25 -34.76
C ILE A 34 -5.26 2.13 -33.53
N PHE A 35 -5.97 3.25 -33.65
CA PHE A 35 -6.22 4.13 -32.50
C PHE A 35 -7.06 3.45 -31.42
N ALA A 36 -8.05 2.64 -31.79
CA ALA A 36 -8.85 1.87 -30.84
C ALA A 36 -7.99 0.84 -30.09
N ALA A 37 -7.13 0.11 -30.79
CA ALA A 37 -6.20 -0.86 -30.19
C ALA A 37 -5.23 -0.16 -29.22
N PHE A 38 -4.68 0.99 -29.62
CA PHE A 38 -3.76 1.76 -28.78
C PHE A 38 -4.45 2.31 -27.52
N GLN A 39 -5.65 2.88 -27.65
CA GLN A 39 -6.42 3.35 -26.50
C GLN A 39 -6.75 2.22 -25.52
N TYR A 40 -7.10 1.04 -26.05
CA TYR A 40 -7.35 -0.13 -25.22
C TYR A 40 -6.07 -0.59 -24.50
N GLY A 41 -4.95 -0.70 -25.22
CA GLY A 41 -3.66 -1.09 -24.65
C GLY A 41 -3.16 -0.14 -23.57
N SER A 42 -3.24 1.17 -23.79
CA SER A 42 -2.83 2.18 -22.81
C SER A 42 -3.67 2.12 -21.52
N ARG A 43 -4.98 1.89 -21.63
CA ARG A 43 -5.86 1.73 -20.46
C ARG A 43 -5.56 0.46 -19.68
N ALA A 44 -5.40 -0.66 -20.38
CA ALA A 44 -5.05 -1.93 -19.76
C ALA A 44 -3.71 -1.84 -19.01
N PHE A 45 -2.72 -1.18 -19.62
CA PHE A 45 -1.42 -0.94 -19.01
C PHE A 45 -1.50 -0.03 -17.78
N GLY A 46 -2.27 1.06 -17.84
CA GLY A 46 -2.48 1.95 -16.70
C GLY A 46 -3.14 1.23 -15.50
N GLN A 47 -4.14 0.39 -15.77
CA GLN A 47 -4.74 -0.45 -14.73
C GLN A 47 -3.72 -1.42 -14.13
N MET A 48 -2.95 -2.11 -14.98
CA MET A 48 -1.92 -3.07 -14.53
C MET A 48 -0.88 -2.42 -13.61
N ILE A 49 -0.38 -1.23 -13.96
CA ILE A 49 0.58 -0.49 -13.13
C ILE A 49 -0.04 -0.16 -11.76
N SER A 50 -1.30 0.29 -11.74
CA SER A 50 -1.98 0.62 -10.49
C SER A 50 -2.07 -0.61 -9.56
N ARG A 51 -2.46 -1.78 -10.10
CA ARG A 51 -2.54 -3.01 -9.30
C ARG A 51 -1.18 -3.39 -8.72
N GLN A 52 -0.15 -3.32 -9.55
CA GLN A 52 1.21 -3.64 -9.15
C GLN A 52 1.73 -2.66 -8.08
N GLY A 53 1.33 -1.38 -8.17
CA GLY A 53 1.63 -0.36 -7.17
C GLY A 53 1.08 -0.71 -5.79
N ILE A 54 -0.22 -0.98 -5.69
CA ILE A 54 -0.91 -1.30 -4.42
C ILE A 54 -0.36 -2.61 -3.83
N GLN A 55 -0.15 -3.64 -4.65
CA GLN A 55 0.43 -4.90 -4.19
C GLN A 55 1.85 -4.70 -3.65
N GLY A 56 2.68 -3.93 -4.35
CA GLY A 56 4.03 -3.60 -3.91
C GLY A 56 4.04 -2.81 -2.60
N GLU A 57 3.13 -1.85 -2.45
CA GLU A 57 2.93 -1.07 -1.22
C GLU A 57 2.54 -1.97 -0.05
N GLY A 58 1.53 -2.82 -0.23
CA GLY A 58 1.08 -3.78 0.77
C GLY A 58 2.16 -4.77 1.21
N GLN A 59 2.97 -5.28 0.27
CA GLN A 59 4.11 -6.14 0.60
C GLN A 59 5.18 -5.41 1.41
N ARG A 60 5.50 -4.15 1.08
CA ARG A 60 6.46 -3.34 1.86
C ARG A 60 5.98 -3.11 3.28
N ILE A 61 4.69 -2.79 3.44
CA ILE A 61 4.07 -2.58 4.76
C ILE A 61 4.13 -3.87 5.58
N ALA A 62 3.71 -4.99 5.00
CA ALA A 62 3.73 -6.28 5.68
C ALA A 62 5.16 -6.68 6.08
N ALA A 63 6.16 -6.44 5.22
CA ALA A 63 7.55 -6.70 5.54
C ALA A 63 8.08 -5.81 6.69
N GLN A 64 7.70 -4.53 6.69
CA GLN A 64 8.10 -3.59 7.76
C GLN A 64 7.45 -3.96 9.09
N LEU A 65 6.15 -4.23 9.11
CA LEU A 65 5.43 -4.66 10.32
C LEU A 65 5.96 -6.00 10.83
N SER A 66 6.21 -6.97 9.93
CA SER A 66 6.81 -8.27 10.26
C SER A 66 8.18 -8.13 10.92
N ARG A 67 9.03 -7.23 10.40
CA ARG A 67 10.32 -6.93 11.00
C ARG A 67 10.15 -6.40 12.42
N ASP A 68 9.30 -5.40 12.62
CA ASP A 68 9.12 -4.76 13.93
C ASP A 68 8.50 -5.73 14.96
N VAL A 69 7.51 -6.53 14.56
CA VAL A 69 6.93 -7.58 15.44
C VAL A 69 7.97 -8.62 15.80
N ARG A 70 8.79 -9.08 14.84
CA ARG A 70 9.83 -10.09 15.13
C ARG A 70 10.87 -9.59 16.12
N LEU A 71 11.21 -8.31 16.06
CA LEU A 71 12.22 -7.71 16.92
C LEU A 71 11.70 -7.33 18.32
N THR A 72 10.40 -7.30 18.54
CA THR A 72 9.83 -6.90 19.84
C THR A 72 9.79 -8.04 20.87
N HIS A 73 9.38 -7.71 22.08
CA HIS A 73 9.02 -8.67 23.13
C HIS A 73 7.49 -8.81 23.21
N PHE A 74 6.94 -10.03 23.10
CA PHE A 74 5.49 -10.27 22.98
C PHE A 74 4.66 -9.67 24.14
N ARG A 75 5.18 -9.76 25.38
CA ARG A 75 4.52 -9.17 26.57
C ARG A 75 4.30 -7.66 26.47
N SER A 76 5.09 -6.95 25.65
CA SER A 76 4.94 -5.52 25.46
C SER A 76 3.93 -5.13 24.39
N VAL A 77 3.47 -6.09 23.59
CA VAL A 77 2.55 -5.81 22.49
C VAL A 77 1.19 -5.46 23.08
N SER A 78 0.72 -4.26 22.77
CA SER A 78 -0.59 -3.73 23.12
C SER A 78 -1.36 -3.42 21.84
N VAL A 79 -2.61 -3.87 21.75
CA VAL A 79 -3.49 -3.63 20.61
C VAL A 79 -4.73 -2.90 21.11
N VAL A 80 -5.08 -1.80 20.45
CA VAL A 80 -6.35 -1.09 20.64
C VAL A 80 -7.23 -1.37 19.44
N THR A 81 -8.35 -2.05 19.67
CA THR A 81 -9.36 -2.29 18.63
C THR A 81 -10.21 -1.06 18.44
N ARG A 82 -10.40 -0.61 17.20
CA ARG A 82 -11.24 0.55 16.89
C ARG A 82 -12.13 0.28 15.70
N GLU A 83 -13.42 0.54 15.87
CA GLU A 83 -14.42 0.49 14.81
C GLU A 83 -14.85 1.91 14.46
N ILE A 84 -14.79 2.25 13.17
CA ILE A 84 -15.09 3.60 12.68
C ILE A 84 -16.13 3.49 11.58
N SER A 85 -17.11 4.39 11.60
CA SER A 85 -18.08 4.50 10.53
C SER A 85 -17.51 5.37 9.40
N VAL A 86 -17.25 4.75 8.25
CA VAL A 86 -16.82 5.42 7.02
C VAL A 86 -17.90 5.20 5.98
N THR A 87 -18.47 6.30 5.45
CA THR A 87 -19.42 6.29 4.34
C THR A 87 -20.58 5.29 4.51
N GLY A 88 -21.14 5.19 5.71
CA GLY A 88 -22.27 4.29 6.01
C GLY A 88 -21.91 2.83 6.25
N SER A 89 -20.62 2.50 6.33
CA SER A 89 -20.10 1.18 6.67
C SER A 89 -19.13 1.24 7.84
N THR A 90 -19.21 0.27 8.75
CA THR A 90 -18.26 0.16 9.86
C THR A 90 -17.01 -0.59 9.39
N VAL A 91 -15.83 -0.01 9.62
CA VAL A 91 -14.53 -0.60 9.29
C VAL A 91 -13.65 -0.64 10.54
N ARG A 92 -12.79 -1.67 10.63
CA ARG A 92 -11.79 -1.78 11.70
C ARG A 92 -10.51 -1.03 11.35
N ARG A 93 -10.00 -0.24 12.29
CA ARG A 93 -8.77 0.56 12.17
C ARG A 93 -8.01 0.52 13.47
N ASP A 94 -7.51 -0.65 13.78
CA ASP A 94 -6.84 -0.92 15.03
C ASP A 94 -5.52 -0.15 15.12
N ALA A 95 -4.96 -0.15 16.33
CA ALA A 95 -3.63 0.33 16.60
C ALA A 95 -2.84 -0.75 17.35
N VAL A 96 -1.53 -0.77 17.17
CA VAL A 96 -0.61 -1.63 17.91
C VAL A 96 0.62 -0.85 18.34
N ALA A 97 1.04 -1.07 19.57
CA ALA A 97 2.30 -0.58 20.10
C ALA A 97 3.19 -1.75 20.50
N MET A 98 4.48 -1.61 20.21
CA MET A 98 5.50 -2.65 20.41
C MET A 98 6.79 -2.01 20.89
N LEU A 99 7.54 -2.70 21.75
CA LEU A 99 8.88 -2.24 22.13
C LEU A 99 9.87 -2.32 20.96
N SER A 100 10.82 -1.40 20.96
CA SER A 100 11.96 -1.34 20.06
C SER A 100 13.17 -0.74 20.77
N LEU A 101 14.34 -0.87 20.15
CA LEU A 101 15.55 -0.15 20.50
C LEU A 101 15.64 1.18 19.74
N ASP A 102 16.50 2.07 20.24
CA ASP A 102 16.97 3.26 19.54
C ASP A 102 17.71 2.86 18.26
N ASP A 103 18.79 2.09 18.43
CA ASP A 103 19.60 1.53 17.35
C ASP A 103 19.89 0.06 17.61
N TRP A 104 19.43 -0.80 16.70
CA TRP A 104 19.69 -2.23 16.75
C TRP A 104 21.16 -2.60 16.48
N ASN A 105 21.95 -1.67 15.92
CA ASN A 105 23.36 -1.88 15.61
C ASN A 105 24.31 -1.38 16.70
N ASP A 106 23.82 -0.62 17.68
CA ASP A 106 24.65 -0.11 18.77
C ASP A 106 24.80 -1.18 19.87
N PRO A 107 26.02 -1.67 20.15
CA PRO A 107 26.26 -2.60 21.26
C PRO A 107 25.79 -2.06 22.62
N ALA A 108 25.72 -0.74 22.80
CA ALA A 108 25.23 -0.13 24.04
C ALA A 108 23.70 -0.26 24.23
N SER A 109 22.95 -0.67 23.20
CA SER A 109 21.52 -0.97 23.32
C SER A 109 21.22 -2.38 23.86
N TYR A 110 22.26 -3.08 24.32
CA TYR A 110 22.17 -4.43 24.86
C TYR A 110 22.88 -4.50 26.20
N ASP A 111 22.32 -5.27 27.13
CA ASP A 111 22.95 -5.52 28.40
C ASP A 111 24.25 -6.30 28.20
N ALA A 112 25.34 -5.79 28.78
CA ALA A 112 26.69 -6.31 28.55
C ALA A 112 26.91 -7.74 29.11
N VAL A 113 26.05 -8.19 30.03
CA VAL A 113 26.18 -9.50 30.70
C VAL A 113 25.28 -10.56 30.06
N THR A 114 24.02 -10.24 29.83
CA THR A 114 22.98 -11.15 29.33
C THR A 114 22.82 -11.10 27.81
N GLY A 115 23.27 -10.03 27.16
CA GLY A 115 23.06 -9.78 25.74
C GLY A 115 21.60 -9.49 25.38
N LEU A 116 20.73 -9.26 26.36
CA LEU A 116 19.33 -8.94 26.12
C LEU A 116 19.18 -7.47 25.68
N PRO A 117 18.19 -7.15 24.83
CA PRO A 117 17.90 -5.79 24.43
C PRO A 117 17.54 -4.89 25.62
N GLU A 118 18.18 -3.74 25.74
CA GLU A 118 17.77 -2.66 26.65
C GLU A 118 16.71 -1.80 25.97
N TRP A 119 15.45 -2.21 26.14
CA TRP A 119 14.31 -1.54 25.52
C TRP A 119 14.28 -0.04 25.86
N SER A 120 14.23 0.78 24.82
CA SER A 120 14.34 2.24 24.95
C SER A 120 13.20 2.98 24.24
N ARG A 121 12.48 2.34 23.32
CA ARG A 121 11.45 2.99 22.50
C ARG A 121 10.21 2.13 22.30
N TYR A 122 9.15 2.77 21.84
CA TYR A 122 8.01 2.10 21.26
C TYR A 122 7.87 2.42 19.78
N VAL A 123 7.43 1.44 19.00
CA VAL A 123 6.92 1.64 17.65
C VAL A 123 5.41 1.45 17.69
N VAL A 124 4.70 2.44 17.19
CA VAL A 124 3.24 2.46 17.14
C VAL A 124 2.78 2.45 15.69
N TYR A 125 1.85 1.55 15.38
CA TYR A 125 1.14 1.52 14.11
C TYR A 125 -0.34 1.81 14.36
N TYR A 126 -0.93 2.73 13.60
CA TYR A 126 -2.36 2.98 13.64
C TYR A 126 -2.85 3.55 12.32
N VAL A 127 -4.16 3.45 12.09
CA VAL A 127 -4.81 4.05 10.91
C VAL A 127 -5.65 5.26 11.34
N THR A 128 -5.56 6.36 10.60
CA THR A 128 -6.39 7.55 10.83
C THR A 128 -7.87 7.29 10.51
N ASN A 129 -8.76 8.17 10.94
CA ASN A 129 -10.22 8.04 10.81
C ASN A 129 -10.76 8.61 9.48
N GLU A 130 -9.92 9.28 8.69
CA GLU A 130 -10.26 9.80 7.35
C GLU A 130 -10.83 8.72 6.42
N PRO A 131 -11.74 9.04 5.48
CA PRO A 131 -12.38 8.03 4.64
C PRO A 131 -11.41 7.11 3.89
N GLU A 132 -10.32 7.67 3.34
CA GLU A 132 -9.28 6.91 2.62
C GLU A 132 -8.37 6.11 3.58
N GLY A 133 -8.20 6.60 4.81
CA GLY A 133 -7.40 5.99 5.88
C GLY A 133 -5.89 6.05 5.61
N ARG A 134 -5.13 6.64 6.52
CA ARG A 134 -3.66 6.68 6.46
C ARG A 134 -3.09 5.72 7.48
N LEU A 135 -2.26 4.75 7.05
CA LEU A 135 -1.52 3.91 7.98
C LEU A 135 -0.23 4.63 8.36
N ILE A 136 -0.07 4.85 9.65
CA ILE A 136 1.00 5.62 10.24
C ILE A 136 1.83 4.71 11.10
N ARG A 137 3.15 4.81 10.95
CA ARG A 137 4.15 4.24 11.85
C ARG A 137 4.83 5.37 12.60
N GLN A 138 4.79 5.35 13.92
CA GLN A 138 5.51 6.29 14.76
C GLN A 138 6.52 5.59 15.63
N VAL A 139 7.64 6.26 15.88
CA VAL A 139 8.58 5.87 16.93
C VAL A 139 8.44 6.87 18.06
N ILE A 140 8.19 6.36 19.26
CA ILE A 140 7.90 7.13 20.46
C ILE A 140 8.98 6.89 21.51
N ASP A 141 9.48 7.98 22.08
CA ASP A 141 10.29 7.99 23.29
C ASP A 141 9.35 7.92 24.51
N PRO A 142 9.41 6.86 25.33
CA PRO A 142 8.62 6.81 26.54
C PRO A 142 9.10 7.84 27.57
N VAL A 143 8.15 8.56 28.17
CA VAL A 143 8.44 9.54 29.25
C VAL A 143 9.13 8.90 30.46
N ALA A 144 8.98 7.58 30.65
CA ALA A 144 9.67 6.82 31.68
C ALA A 144 10.52 5.71 31.07
N LEU A 145 11.77 5.61 31.51
CA LEU A 145 12.69 4.53 31.13
C LEU A 145 11.99 3.18 31.24
N ILE A 146 11.95 2.44 30.13
CA ILE A 146 11.40 1.08 30.09
C ILE A 146 12.32 0.15 30.89
N GLY A 147 13.64 0.34 30.76
CA GLY A 147 14.66 -0.41 31.50
C GLY A 147 14.46 -1.92 31.36
N GLU A 148 14.78 -2.66 32.43
CA GLU A 148 14.58 -4.12 32.49
C GLU A 148 13.10 -4.54 32.53
N ASN A 149 12.17 -3.62 32.80
CA ASN A 149 10.76 -3.93 32.96
C ASN A 149 10.03 -3.85 31.63
N ILE A 150 9.96 -5.00 30.95
CA ILE A 150 9.10 -5.20 29.79
C ILE A 150 7.65 -4.96 30.19
N ARG A 151 7.08 -3.85 29.72
CA ARG A 151 5.69 -3.48 29.94
C ARG A 151 5.02 -3.12 28.61
N PRO A 152 3.72 -3.38 28.47
CA PRO A 152 2.94 -2.81 27.39
C PRO A 152 3.10 -1.29 27.34
N TYR A 153 2.91 -0.73 26.15
CA TYR A 153 2.66 0.69 26.06
C TYR A 153 1.52 1.08 27.00
N GLY A 154 1.56 2.31 27.54
CA GLY A 154 0.52 2.85 28.41
C GLY A 154 -0.82 2.99 27.69
N ASP A 155 -1.58 4.05 27.95
CA ASP A 155 -2.82 4.26 27.20
C ASP A 155 -2.51 4.60 25.74
N LEU A 156 -2.48 3.57 24.89
CA LEU A 156 -2.24 3.71 23.45
C LEU A 156 -3.34 4.56 22.80
N SER A 157 -4.53 4.62 23.40
CA SER A 157 -5.65 5.41 22.88
C SER A 157 -5.35 6.90 22.84
N ASP A 158 -4.46 7.39 23.72
CA ASP A 158 -4.08 8.79 23.80
C ASP A 158 -3.04 9.18 22.73
N ASN A 159 -2.31 8.21 22.17
CA ASN A 159 -1.22 8.44 21.21
C ASN A 159 -1.49 7.90 19.80
N ILE A 160 -2.75 8.01 19.38
CA ILE A 160 -3.24 7.63 18.04
C ILE A 160 -4.10 8.74 17.42
N SER A 161 -3.67 9.99 17.59
CA SER A 161 -4.31 11.19 17.04
C SER A 161 -4.34 11.21 15.50
N GLU A 162 -5.35 11.89 14.94
CA GLU A 162 -5.46 12.18 13.49
C GLU A 162 -4.32 13.08 12.99
N ASP A 163 -3.82 13.96 13.86
CA ASP A 163 -2.59 14.70 13.65
C ASP A 163 -1.44 13.99 14.39
N PRO A 164 -0.56 13.27 13.67
CA PRO A 164 0.50 12.49 14.29
C PRO A 164 1.48 13.34 15.09
N ALA A 165 1.62 14.63 14.74
CA ALA A 165 2.51 15.54 15.44
C ALA A 165 1.97 15.95 16.82
N ALA A 166 0.68 15.73 17.08
CA ALA A 166 0.06 15.99 18.37
C ALA A 166 0.21 14.84 19.38
N ASN A 167 0.71 13.67 18.96
CA ASN A 167 0.99 12.56 19.87
C ASN A 167 2.24 12.86 20.71
N ASP A 168 2.22 12.44 21.97
CA ASP A 168 3.29 12.71 22.92
C ASP A 168 4.52 11.81 22.66
N GLY A 169 5.71 12.38 22.87
CA GLY A 169 6.99 11.65 22.79
C GLY A 169 7.38 11.19 21.39
N VAL A 170 6.73 11.69 20.33
CA VAL A 170 7.04 11.29 18.94
C VAL A 170 8.44 11.74 18.55
N ILE A 171 9.30 10.77 18.22
CA ILE A 171 10.63 11.00 17.65
C ILE A 171 10.54 11.05 16.12
N SER A 172 9.79 10.13 15.53
CA SER A 172 9.64 10.05 14.08
C SER A 172 8.26 9.55 13.68
N THR A 173 7.79 10.03 12.53
CA THR A 173 6.50 9.64 11.94
C THR A 173 6.71 9.32 10.47
N THR A 174 6.19 8.16 10.04
CA THR A 174 6.18 7.73 8.65
C THR A 174 4.76 7.37 8.25
N VAL A 175 4.24 8.02 7.20
CA VAL A 175 3.00 7.58 6.55
C VAL A 175 3.37 6.47 5.58
N LEU A 176 2.91 5.26 5.88
CA LEU A 176 3.22 4.07 5.08
C LEU A 176 2.36 3.97 3.83
N THR A 177 1.10 4.40 3.94
CA THR A 177 0.12 4.45 2.84
C THR A 177 -1.03 5.39 3.20
N ARG A 178 -1.76 5.86 2.18
CA ARG A 178 -2.96 6.70 2.31
C ARG A 178 -4.24 6.00 1.85
N HIS A 179 -4.17 4.70 1.60
CA HIS A 179 -5.23 3.94 0.96
C HIS A 179 -5.67 2.77 1.83
N VAL A 180 -5.87 2.98 3.14
CA VAL A 180 -6.26 1.92 4.08
C VAL A 180 -7.76 1.93 4.34
N ARG A 181 -8.41 0.89 3.82
CA ARG A 181 -9.80 0.62 4.12
C ARG A 181 -9.97 0.05 5.52
N SER A 182 -9.20 -1.00 5.85
CA SER A 182 -9.21 -1.60 7.18
C SER A 182 -7.84 -2.11 7.59
N PHE A 183 -7.62 -2.09 8.89
CA PHE A 183 -6.46 -2.68 9.55
C PHE A 183 -6.97 -3.31 10.84
N SER A 184 -6.93 -4.64 10.89
CA SER A 184 -7.44 -5.40 12.03
C SER A 184 -6.33 -6.27 12.61
N LEU A 185 -6.22 -6.27 13.92
CA LEU A 185 -5.22 -7.01 14.67
C LEU A 185 -5.87 -7.79 15.81
N SER A 186 -5.25 -8.91 16.17
CA SER A 186 -5.56 -9.70 17.35
C SER A 186 -4.28 -10.29 17.93
N LEU A 187 -4.24 -10.45 19.25
CA LEU A 187 -3.14 -11.08 19.95
C LEU A 187 -3.56 -12.48 20.38
N ASP A 188 -2.86 -13.49 19.88
CA ASP A 188 -2.97 -14.85 20.41
C ASP A 188 -1.91 -15.02 21.51
N ARG A 189 -2.37 -15.04 22.76
CA ARG A 189 -1.49 -15.16 23.93
C ARG A 189 -0.96 -16.59 24.11
N GLU A 190 -1.65 -17.60 23.60
CA GLU A 190 -1.22 -19.00 23.71
C GLU A 190 -0.09 -19.29 22.71
N LEU A 191 -0.24 -18.81 21.47
CA LEU A 191 0.77 -18.99 20.42
C LEU A 191 1.83 -17.88 20.38
N GLN A 192 1.66 -16.84 21.20
CA GLN A 192 2.50 -15.63 21.22
C GLN A 192 2.58 -14.97 19.82
N THR A 193 1.47 -14.97 19.09
CA THR A 193 1.38 -14.39 17.74
C THR A 193 0.55 -13.11 17.72
N VAL A 194 0.93 -12.23 16.80
CA VAL A 194 0.15 -11.08 16.36
C VAL A 194 -0.45 -11.44 15.03
N ASP A 195 -1.76 -11.66 15.02
CA ASP A 195 -2.53 -11.98 13.82
C ASP A 195 -3.18 -10.72 13.30
N GLY A 196 -3.25 -10.59 11.98
CA GLY A 196 -3.79 -9.39 11.40
C GLY A 196 -4.17 -9.49 9.93
N ALA A 197 -4.94 -8.49 9.51
CA ALA A 197 -5.29 -8.25 8.13
C ALA A 197 -5.17 -6.76 7.80
N LEU A 198 -4.56 -6.47 6.67
CA LEU A 198 -4.46 -5.14 6.07
C LEU A 198 -5.24 -5.15 4.76
N PHE A 199 -6.23 -4.27 4.65
CA PHE A 199 -7.01 -4.08 3.43
C PHE A 199 -6.73 -2.69 2.86
N LEU A 200 -6.09 -2.66 1.69
CA LEU A 200 -5.83 -1.44 0.94
C LEU A 200 -6.88 -1.27 -0.16
N GLN A 201 -7.27 -0.03 -0.42
CA GLN A 201 -8.25 0.33 -1.45
C GLN A 201 -7.83 1.64 -2.08
N ALA A 202 -7.26 1.59 -3.28
CA ALA A 202 -6.91 2.78 -4.03
C ALA A 202 -7.96 3.04 -5.13
N SER A 203 -8.27 4.32 -5.33
CA SER A 203 -9.13 4.78 -6.43
C SER A 203 -8.35 4.79 -7.74
N MET A 204 -8.82 4.06 -8.75
CA MET A 204 -8.24 4.10 -10.10
C MET A 204 -8.92 5.12 -11.01
N VAL A 205 -8.20 5.44 -12.10
CA VAL A 205 -8.68 6.21 -13.25
C VAL A 205 -10.07 5.73 -13.69
N ARG A 206 -10.99 6.69 -13.80
CA ARG A 206 -12.39 6.49 -14.22
C ARG A 206 -12.49 5.66 -15.50
N ARG A 207 -13.45 4.75 -15.54
CA ARG A 207 -13.76 3.98 -16.74
C ARG A 207 -14.36 4.92 -17.80
N ALA A 208 -13.85 4.86 -19.03
CA ALA A 208 -14.37 5.70 -20.12
C ALA A 208 -15.87 5.42 -20.35
N GLY A 209 -16.71 6.46 -20.17
CA GLY A 209 -18.16 6.37 -20.32
C GLY A 209 -18.95 6.04 -19.05
N SER A 210 -18.30 5.84 -17.90
CA SER A 210 -18.99 5.78 -16.61
C SER A 210 -18.35 6.74 -15.58
N ASN A 211 -19.19 7.31 -14.71
CA ASN A 211 -18.73 8.10 -13.56
C ASN A 211 -18.25 7.22 -12.40
N GLN A 212 -18.10 5.91 -12.60
CA GLN A 212 -17.63 5.00 -11.56
C GLN A 212 -16.09 4.93 -11.60
N GLU A 213 -15.48 5.37 -10.51
CA GLU A 213 -14.08 5.06 -10.20
C GLU A 213 -13.99 3.57 -9.89
N LEU A 214 -13.02 2.90 -10.51
CA LEU A 214 -12.76 1.50 -10.22
C LEU A 214 -11.90 1.46 -8.96
N GLU A 215 -12.41 0.82 -7.92
CA GLU A 215 -11.64 0.59 -6.71
C GLU A 215 -10.94 -0.77 -6.85
N GLU A 216 -9.66 -0.81 -6.52
CA GLU A 216 -8.93 -2.07 -6.47
C GLU A 216 -8.57 -2.46 -5.05
N PRO A 217 -9.15 -3.56 -4.55
CA PRO A 217 -8.83 -4.07 -3.24
C PRO A 217 -7.52 -4.86 -3.27
N TYR A 218 -6.71 -4.68 -2.25
CA TYR A 218 -5.63 -5.59 -1.90
C TYR A 218 -5.79 -5.99 -0.44
N GLU A 219 -5.77 -7.29 -0.18
CA GLU A 219 -5.82 -7.83 1.18
C GLU A 219 -4.55 -8.63 1.47
N SER A 220 -3.93 -8.34 2.60
CA SER A 220 -2.83 -9.13 3.16
C SER A 220 -3.21 -9.62 4.54
N ARG A 221 -3.12 -10.93 4.75
CA ARG A 221 -3.28 -11.56 6.06
C ARG A 221 -1.95 -12.10 6.54
N PHE A 222 -1.67 -11.94 7.82
CA PHE A 222 -0.42 -12.35 8.41
C PHE A 222 -0.61 -12.86 9.84
N SER A 223 0.31 -13.74 10.24
CA SER A 223 0.49 -14.23 11.59
C SER A 223 1.97 -14.10 11.92
N LEU A 224 2.31 -13.32 12.95
CA LEU A 224 3.67 -12.90 13.22
C LEU A 224 4.05 -13.23 14.66
N ARG A 225 5.19 -13.90 14.86
CA ARG A 225 5.71 -14.22 16.19
C ARG A 225 6.86 -13.28 16.57
N ALA A 226 6.83 -12.77 17.79
CA ALA A 226 7.92 -11.99 18.37
C ALA A 226 9.07 -12.92 18.80
N LEU A 227 10.30 -12.63 18.37
CA LEU A 227 11.45 -13.52 18.55
C LEU A 227 12.24 -13.21 19.82
N ASN A 228 12.12 -12.00 20.38
CA ASN A 228 12.85 -11.58 21.58
C ASN A 228 12.01 -11.77 22.86
N THR A 229 11.18 -12.81 22.92
CA THR A 229 10.33 -13.12 24.10
C THR A 229 11.01 -14.18 24.96
N PHE A 230 11.49 -13.80 26.15
CA PHE A 230 12.12 -14.73 27.10
C PHE A 230 11.76 -14.41 28.56
N PRO A 231 11.48 -15.40 29.43
CA PRO A 231 11.23 -16.80 29.09
C PRO A 231 9.96 -16.94 28.22
N GLU A 232 9.88 -18.02 27.45
CA GLU A 232 8.63 -18.36 26.76
C GLU A 232 7.52 -18.49 27.81
N LEU A 233 6.40 -17.79 27.58
CA LEU A 233 5.20 -17.81 28.44
C LEU A 233 4.57 -19.20 28.48
#